data_AF-A0A1G9EZM4-F1
#
_entry.id   AF-A0A1G9EZM4-F1
#
_cell.length_a   1.000
_cell.length_b   1.000
_cell.length_c   1.000
_cell.angle_alpha   90.00
_cell.angle_beta   90.00
_cell.angle_gamma   90.00
#
_symmetry.space_group_name_H-M   'P 1'
#
loop_
_entity.id
_entity.type
_entity.pdbx_description
1 polymer ?
#
loop_
_entity_poly.entity_id
_entity_poly.type
_entity_poly.pdbx_seq_one_letter_code
_entity_poly.pdbx_strand_id
1 'polypeptide(L)'
;MHSKIKYQSWLIFLSGFLTLSMTTILPVAGGGASIILLYSVPFLIGLGLVLALLYHWLAKKIKPAFWRNVYFVANLGIIITLTFLIFPWR
;
A
#
# COMPACT_ATOMS: atom_id res chain seq x y z
N MET A 1 -2.46 22.21 -9.34
CA MET A 1 -2.44 20.81 -9.84
C MET A 1 -1.36 19.93 -9.20
N HIS A 2 -0.26 20.50 -8.68
CA HIS A 2 0.83 19.73 -8.03
C HIS A 2 0.48 19.09 -6.67
N SER A 3 -0.36 19.72 -5.83
CA SER A 3 -0.60 19.17 -4.49
C SER A 3 -1.34 17.83 -4.50
N LYS A 4 -2.31 17.62 -5.43
CA LYS A 4 -3.02 16.34 -5.57
C LYS A 4 -2.09 15.14 -5.79
N ILE A 5 -0.99 15.32 -6.52
CA ILE A 5 -0.01 14.25 -6.78
C ILE A 5 0.72 13.89 -5.47
N LYS A 6 1.08 14.90 -4.67
CA LYS A 6 1.75 14.70 -3.37
C LYS A 6 0.85 13.97 -2.39
N TYR A 7 -0.44 14.32 -2.30
CA TYR A 7 -1.41 13.62 -1.45
C TYR A 7 -1.64 12.17 -1.91
N GLN A 8 -1.73 11.92 -3.22
CA GLN A 8 -1.89 10.57 -3.75
C GLN A 8 -0.66 9.69 -3.45
N SER A 9 0.56 10.20 -3.61
CA SER A 9 1.76 9.46 -3.20
C SER A 9 1.79 9.17 -1.70
N TRP A 10 1.36 10.13 -0.87
CA TRP A 10 1.30 9.95 0.58
C TRP A 10 0.26 8.89 0.98
N LEU A 11 -0.89 8.85 0.32
CA LEU A 11 -1.92 7.82 0.55
C LEU A 11 -1.42 6.41 0.19
N ILE A 12 -0.67 6.25 -0.91
CA ILE A 12 -0.05 4.96 -1.27
C ILE A 12 0.94 4.53 -0.19
N PHE A 13 1.79 5.46 0.26
CA PHE A 13 2.74 5.17 1.34
C PHE A 13 2.02 4.78 2.64
N LEU A 14 1.00 5.53 3.06
CA LEU A 14 0.20 5.22 4.24
C LEU A 14 -0.53 3.88 4.12
N SER A 15 -0.95 3.49 2.91
CA SER A 15 -1.60 2.20 2.69
C SER A 15 -0.67 1.01 2.94
N GLY A 16 0.65 1.18 2.87
CA GLY A 16 1.61 0.16 3.28
C GLY A 16 1.62 -0.11 4.80
N PHE A 17 1.10 0.83 5.60
CA PHE A 17 0.93 0.67 7.05
C PHE A 17 -0.45 0.09 7.43
N LEU A 18 -1.34 -0.15 6.44
CA LEU A 18 -2.67 -0.70 6.68
C LEU A 18 -2.62 -2.05 7.42
N THR A 19 -1.58 -2.83 7.16
CA THR A 19 -1.31 -4.13 7.80
C THR A 19 -1.15 -4.01 9.32
N LEU A 20 -0.50 -2.94 9.81
CA LEU A 20 -0.36 -2.69 11.25
C LEU A 20 -1.72 -2.38 11.90
N SER A 21 -2.57 -1.62 11.20
CA SER A 21 -3.94 -1.37 11.67
C SER A 21 -4.80 -2.63 11.63
N MET A 22 -4.59 -3.54 10.68
CA MET A 22 -5.30 -4.82 10.65
C MET A 22 -4.89 -5.73 11.82
N THR A 23 -3.61 -5.75 12.20
CA THR A 23 -3.14 -6.58 13.34
C THR A 23 -3.72 -6.17 14.69
N THR A 24 -4.15 -4.92 14.87
CA THR A 24 -4.77 -4.47 16.13
C THR A 24 -6.27 -4.74 16.20
N ILE A 25 -6.93 -4.90 15.06
CA ILE A 25 -8.39 -5.06 14.97
C ILE A 25 -8.78 -6.54 14.78
N LEU A 26 -8.00 -7.30 14.01
CA LEU A 26 -8.27 -8.72 13.74
C LEU A 26 -7.50 -9.60 14.72
N PRO A 27 -8.18 -10.50 15.46
CA PRO A 27 -7.49 -11.44 16.33
C PRO A 27 -6.70 -12.43 15.47
N VAL A 28 -5.38 -12.36 15.54
CA VAL A 28 -4.47 -13.31 14.88
C VAL A 28 -4.12 -14.40 15.91
N ALA A 29 -4.46 -15.65 15.62
CA ALA A 29 -4.17 -16.77 16.52
C ALA A 29 -2.66 -17.13 16.50
N GLY A 30 -2.04 -17.24 17.67
CA GLY A 30 -0.68 -17.75 17.83
C GLY A 30 0.42 -16.97 17.09
N GLY A 31 1.56 -17.63 16.82
CA GLY A 31 2.77 -17.07 16.20
C GLY A 31 2.61 -16.38 14.84
N GLY A 32 1.41 -16.41 14.25
CA GLY A 32 1.04 -15.62 13.08
C GLY A 32 1.25 -14.11 13.27
N ALA A 33 0.95 -13.56 14.45
CA ALA A 33 1.19 -12.15 14.74
C ALA A 33 2.68 -11.76 14.62
N SER A 34 3.58 -12.65 15.04
CA SER A 34 5.02 -12.46 14.96
C SER A 34 5.54 -12.51 13.52
N ILE A 35 4.99 -13.40 12.70
CA ILE A 35 5.37 -13.52 11.27
C ILE A 35 4.91 -12.30 10.48
N ILE A 36 3.70 -11.78 10.77
CA ILE A 36 3.19 -10.57 10.13
C ILE A 36 4.09 -9.38 10.44
N LEU A 37 4.44 -9.17 11.72
CA LEU A 37 5.29 -8.04 12.13
C LEU A 37 6.72 -8.15 11.59
N LEU A 38 7.28 -9.35 11.54
CA LEU A 38 8.69 -9.55 11.17
C LEU A 38 8.92 -9.52 9.66
N TYR A 39 8.00 -10.06 8.86
CA TYR A 39 8.17 -10.19 7.41
C TYR A 39 7.15 -9.40 6.60
N SER A 40 5.85 -9.53 6.91
CA SER A 40 4.80 -8.94 6.09
C SER A 40 4.76 -7.42 6.18
N VAL A 41 4.95 -6.85 7.38
CA VAL A 41 4.99 -5.40 7.61
C VAL A 41 6.15 -4.74 6.85
N PRO A 42 7.44 -5.13 7.03
CA PRO A 42 8.53 -4.51 6.27
C PRO A 42 8.40 -4.76 4.77
N PHE A 43 7.87 -5.91 4.34
CA PHE A 43 7.61 -6.18 2.92
C PHE A 43 6.55 -5.23 2.34
N LEU A 44 5.41 -5.05 3.01
CA LEU A 44 4.32 -4.17 2.55
C LEU A 44 4.69 -2.69 2.61
N ILE A 45 5.46 -2.27 3.64
CA ILE A 45 6.03 -0.93 3.71
C ILE A 45 7.01 -0.70 2.55
N GLY A 46 7.91 -1.65 2.29
CA GLY A 46 8.85 -1.58 1.17
C GLY A 46 8.13 -1.52 -0.17
N LEU A 47 7.13 -2.37 -0.37
CA LEU A 47 6.31 -2.40 -1.58
C LEU A 47 5.56 -1.06 -1.76
N GLY A 48 4.93 -0.55 -0.70
CA GLY A 48 4.25 0.76 -0.73
C GLY A 48 5.19 1.91 -1.08
N LEU A 49 6.43 1.89 -0.61
CA LEU A 49 7.46 2.88 -0.91
C LEU A 49 7.89 2.81 -2.39
N VAL A 50 8.11 1.60 -2.91
CA VAL A 50 8.42 1.36 -4.33
C VAL A 50 7.27 1.82 -5.23
N LEU A 51 6.02 1.45 -4.91
CA LEU A 51 4.84 1.85 -5.68
C LEU A 51 4.63 3.37 -5.63
N ALA A 52 4.87 4.02 -4.49
CA ALA A 52 4.76 5.47 -4.35
C ALA A 52 5.79 6.21 -5.22
N LEU A 53 7.04 5.73 -5.25
CA LEU A 53 8.10 6.25 -6.14
C LEU A 53 7.73 6.05 -7.61
N LEU A 54 7.26 4.86 -7.96
CA LEU A 54 6.86 4.49 -9.33
C LEU A 54 5.69 5.35 -9.81
N TYR A 55 4.68 5.56 -8.95
CA TYR A 55 3.57 6.48 -9.20
C TYR A 55 4.06 7.93 -9.36
N HIS A 56 4.99 8.40 -8.52
CA HIS A 56 5.52 9.75 -8.63
C HIS A 56 6.24 9.98 -9.98
N TRP A 57 7.00 8.98 -10.43
CA TRP A 57 7.67 9.02 -11.73
C TRP A 57 6.67 8.94 -12.90
N LEU A 58 5.69 8.03 -12.86
CA LEU A 58 4.65 7.93 -13.90
C LEU A 58 3.78 9.18 -13.97
N ALA A 59 3.41 9.75 -12.82
CA ALA A 59 2.58 10.95 -12.71
C ALA A 59 3.20 12.17 -13.41
N LYS A 60 4.53 12.22 -13.56
CA LYS A 60 5.22 13.25 -14.35
C LYS A 60 5.12 13.02 -15.86
N LYS A 61 4.95 11.77 -16.30
CA LYS A 61 4.87 11.40 -17.73
C LYS A 61 3.43 11.41 -18.26
N ILE A 62 2.44 11.16 -17.41
CA ILE A 62 1.03 11.06 -17.81
C ILE A 62 0.35 12.43 -17.75
N LYS A 63 0.07 13.02 -18.92
CA LYS A 63 -0.71 14.26 -19.08
C LYS A 63 -2.20 14.11 -18.71
N PRO A 64 -2.92 13.05 -19.14
CA PRO A 64 -4.35 12.93 -18.83
C PRO A 64 -4.60 12.58 -17.36
N ALA A 65 -5.40 13.42 -16.67
CA ALA A 65 -5.75 13.22 -15.27
C ALA A 65 -6.49 11.91 -14.99
N PHE A 66 -7.26 11.42 -15.97
CA PHE A 66 -8.00 10.15 -15.89
C PHE A 66 -7.06 8.95 -15.68
N TRP A 67 -6.06 8.78 -16.56
CA TRP A 67 -5.08 7.69 -16.45
C TRP A 67 -4.31 7.76 -15.14
N ARG A 68 -3.97 8.95 -14.67
CA ARG A 68 -3.29 9.13 -13.39
C ARG A 68 -4.13 8.60 -12.22
N ASN A 69 -5.44 8.82 -12.24
CA ASN A 69 -6.36 8.27 -11.24
C ASN A 69 -6.50 6.75 -11.34
N VAL A 70 -6.57 6.19 -12.55
CA VAL A 70 -6.62 4.73 -12.76
C VAL A 70 -5.37 4.06 -12.19
N TYR A 71 -4.17 4.61 -12.46
CA TYR A 71 -2.93 4.10 -11.87
C TYR A 71 -2.89 4.21 -10.35
N PHE A 72 -3.40 5.31 -9.78
CA PHE A 72 -3.50 5.46 -8.33
C PHE A 72 -4.38 4.37 -7.72
N VAL A 73 -5.59 4.19 -8.25
CA VAL A 73 -6.56 3.19 -7.77
C VAL A 73 -6.01 1.77 -7.95
N ALA A 74 -5.36 1.47 -9.08
CA ALA A 74 -4.74 0.18 -9.32
C ALA A 74 -3.64 -0.14 -8.29
N ASN A 75 -2.74 0.82 -8.00
CA ASN A 75 -1.68 0.63 -7.00
C ASN A 75 -2.25 0.41 -5.59
N LEU A 76 -3.28 1.18 -5.21
CA LEU A 76 -3.98 1.00 -3.95
C LEU A 76 -4.66 -0.38 -3.87
N GLY A 77 -5.35 -0.78 -4.94
CA GLY A 77 -5.98 -2.09 -5.04
C GLY A 77 -4.98 -3.23 -4.88
N ILE A 78 -3.82 -3.15 -5.54
CA ILE A 78 -2.75 -4.13 -5.42
C ILE A 78 -2.26 -4.24 -3.97
N ILE A 79 -1.97 -3.12 -3.32
CA ILE A 79 -1.51 -3.12 -1.91
C ILE A 79 -2.57 -3.74 -1.01
N ILE A 80 -3.84 -3.35 -1.15
CA ILE A 80 -4.93 -3.89 -0.33
C ILE A 80 -5.07 -5.39 -0.58
N THR A 81 -5.15 -5.84 -1.83
CA THR A 81 -5.30 -7.26 -2.16
C THR A 81 -4.11 -8.09 -1.65
N LEU A 82 -2.87 -7.60 -1.80
CA LEU A 82 -1.68 -8.25 -1.25
C LEU A 82 -1.71 -8.30 0.28
N THR A 83 -2.11 -7.22 0.94
CA THR A 83 -2.27 -7.18 2.39
C THR A 83 -3.23 -8.28 2.85
N PHE A 84 -4.39 -8.41 2.19
CA PHE A 84 -5.37 -9.45 2.53
C PHE A 84 -4.89 -10.88 2.21
N LEU A 85 -4.13 -11.08 1.14
CA LEU A 85 -3.55 -12.37 0.75
C LEU A 85 -2.43 -12.84 1.69
N ILE A 86 -1.59 -11.91 2.12
CA ILE A 86 -0.42 -12.18 2.99
C ILE A 86 -0.85 -12.29 4.45
N PHE A 87 -1.96 -11.64 4.84
CA PHE A 87 -2.48 -11.76 6.19
C PHE A 87 -2.91 -13.21 6.45
N PRO A 88 -2.37 -13.91 7.46
CA PRO A 88 -2.81 -15.26 7.80
C PRO A 88 -4.21 -15.19 8.41
N TRP A 89 -5.20 -15.73 7.69
CA TRP A 89 -6.61 -15.80 8.11
C TRP A 89 -6.91 -17.00 9.04
N ARG A 90 -5.88 -17.68 9.54
CA ARG A 90 -5.98 -18.83 10.43
C ARG A 90 -4.84 -18.84 11.43
#